data_AF-A0A9W4WM53-F1
#
_entry.id   AF-A0A9W4WM53-F1
#
_cell.length_a   1.000
_cell.length_b   1.000
_cell.length_c   1.000
_cell.angle_alpha   90.00
_cell.angle_beta   90.00
_cell.angle_gamma   90.00
#
_symmetry.space_group_name_H-M   'P 1'
#
loop_
_entity.id
_entity.type
_entity.pdbx_description
1 polymer ?
#
loop_
_entity_poly.entity_id
_entity_poly.type
_entity_poly.pdbx_seq_one_letter_code
_entity_poly.pdbx_strand_id
1 'polypeptide(L)'
;MSETYAYTFNAVQRRNFKSLRTALESSNIQNIDEYAKIIFKKEKVDSSSFPLLNAVALTRWKIPGEQALEIENFVKKNGPFTVAKRSNLPTKEEVFNLNSHNKLRSLLRLRLKGGEYKYIKIILKRVHNGSTFLLLCAKILEIWGIPGGPALKLENFVKEILGVVPTNVVENWREILASKKFDNKDINIIINQKVDGSSFLGLTAVTLERWGILGGPALKIEKLVNEIQFAKKSALLTVKKVLEWNLQHLQQLREFLKSNYIDDEVIKIITDKIKGNNGSEFLWMNSIALDKWGIDEITASKIETLIEEIQGPNFGEVSIVIDHSNLSKQGQKNDIIKESYHKKNWLNYKRLQSDILNERKLGGFSEIFYPTYNNIDKLWAKYNQDFNLRPIEQTTKHYKEKKLDTSLAIRGTEIFDRKPGILAIVAGDSDFIPLVEAALKRGWKVEIWFWSSALGLSEEYVELSKNFEKNYSIHKLDDIFKPVSRINQR
;
A
#
# COMPACT_ATOMS: atom_id res chain seq x y z
N MET A 1 -41.57 32.39 -17.45
CA MET A 1 -42.10 31.02 -17.62
C MET A 1 -41.36 30.08 -16.69
N SER A 2 -42.10 29.17 -16.06
CA SER A 2 -42.00 28.77 -14.65
C SER A 2 -40.96 27.69 -14.28
N GLU A 3 -40.41 27.81 -13.07
CA GLU A 3 -39.55 26.86 -12.35
C GLU A 3 -40.15 25.44 -12.20
N THR A 4 -41.43 25.26 -12.51
CA THR A 4 -42.17 24.01 -12.36
C THR A 4 -41.72 22.88 -13.30
N TYR A 5 -41.01 23.16 -14.39
CA TYR A 5 -40.44 22.13 -15.27
C TYR A 5 -39.00 21.74 -14.93
N ALA A 6 -38.36 22.39 -13.96
CA ALA A 6 -37.01 22.01 -13.54
C ALA A 6 -36.96 20.59 -12.96
N TYR A 7 -38.09 20.04 -12.50
CA TYR A 7 -38.15 18.75 -11.80
C TYR A 7 -37.91 17.49 -12.66
N THR A 8 -37.82 17.59 -13.99
CA THR A 8 -37.66 16.40 -14.86
C THR A 8 -36.26 16.24 -15.44
N PHE A 9 -35.38 17.24 -15.33
CA PHE A 9 -34.00 17.13 -15.80
C PHE A 9 -33.04 16.80 -14.66
N ASN A 10 -32.29 15.70 -14.82
CA ASN A 10 -31.18 15.37 -13.94
C ASN A 10 -30.05 16.43 -14.08
N ALA A 11 -29.14 16.47 -13.11
CA ALA A 11 -28.09 17.49 -13.05
C ALA A 11 -27.21 17.53 -14.31
N VAL A 12 -27.02 16.39 -14.98
CA VAL A 12 -26.25 16.29 -16.23
C VAL A 12 -27.00 16.94 -17.40
N GLN A 13 -28.30 16.68 -17.51
CA GLN A 13 -29.16 17.28 -18.54
C GLN A 13 -29.24 18.81 -18.38
N ARG A 14 -29.32 19.32 -17.15
CA ARG A 14 -29.30 20.77 -16.88
C ARG A 14 -27.97 21.41 -17.27
N ARG A 15 -26.84 20.75 -16.99
CA ARG A 15 -25.50 21.26 -17.33
C ARG A 15 -25.26 21.26 -18.85
N ASN A 16 -25.64 20.19 -19.54
CA ASN A 16 -25.52 20.12 -20.99
C ASN A 16 -26.45 21.12 -21.69
N PHE A 17 -27.68 21.29 -21.19
CA PHE A 17 -28.59 22.31 -21.69
C PHE A 17 -28.02 23.73 -21.52
N LYS A 18 -27.42 24.00 -20.36
CA LYS A 18 -26.74 25.28 -20.10
C LYS A 18 -25.54 25.50 -21.05
N SER A 19 -24.71 24.48 -21.27
CA SER A 19 -23.57 24.59 -22.20
C SER A 19 -24.00 24.81 -23.65
N LEU A 20 -25.01 24.09 -24.15
CA LEU A 20 -25.56 24.32 -25.49
C LEU A 20 -26.15 25.72 -25.60
N ARG A 21 -26.93 26.14 -24.60
CA ARG A 21 -27.53 27.47 -24.53
C ARG A 21 -26.46 28.56 -24.58
N THR A 22 -25.46 28.51 -23.70
CA THR A 22 -24.38 29.50 -23.67
C THR A 22 -23.58 29.53 -24.98
N ALA A 23 -23.37 28.38 -25.62
CA ALA A 23 -22.71 28.33 -26.92
C ALA A 23 -23.57 28.96 -28.02
N LEU A 24 -24.87 28.65 -28.07
CA LEU A 24 -25.78 29.26 -29.03
C LEU A 24 -26.00 30.76 -28.71
N GLU A 25 -25.91 31.21 -27.46
CA GLU A 25 -26.09 32.62 -27.07
C GLU A 25 -24.98 33.51 -27.64
N SER A 26 -23.84 32.90 -28.00
CA SER A 26 -22.76 33.57 -28.74
C SER A 26 -23.02 33.70 -30.24
N SER A 27 -24.12 33.15 -30.73
CA SER A 27 -24.62 33.31 -32.11
C SER A 27 -25.89 34.15 -32.11
N ASN A 28 -26.13 34.93 -33.16
CA ASN A 28 -27.25 35.90 -33.25
C ASN A 28 -28.62 35.22 -33.52
N ILE A 29 -28.80 34.00 -33.01
CA ILE A 29 -29.94 33.11 -33.24
C ILE A 29 -31.13 33.57 -32.39
N GLN A 30 -32.25 33.87 -33.04
CA GLN A 30 -33.50 34.21 -32.34
C GLN A 30 -34.16 32.93 -31.79
N ASN A 31 -34.93 33.04 -30.69
CA ASN A 31 -35.67 31.91 -30.08
C ASN A 31 -34.82 30.73 -29.59
N ILE A 32 -33.58 31.02 -29.19
CA ILE A 32 -32.58 30.05 -28.72
C ILE A 32 -33.07 29.06 -27.66
N ASP A 33 -33.84 29.55 -26.69
CA ASP A 33 -34.36 28.74 -25.58
C ASP A 33 -35.40 27.72 -26.05
N GLU A 34 -36.10 28.01 -27.15
CA GLU A 34 -37.05 27.09 -27.77
C GLU A 34 -36.33 26.05 -28.62
N TYR A 35 -35.35 26.46 -29.42
CA TYR A 35 -34.57 25.55 -30.26
C TYR A 35 -33.70 24.60 -29.45
N ALA A 36 -33.06 25.08 -28.38
CA ALA A 36 -32.34 24.22 -27.45
C ALA A 36 -33.25 23.15 -26.85
N LYS A 37 -34.51 23.48 -26.49
CA LYS A 37 -35.48 22.49 -25.98
C LYS A 37 -35.87 21.47 -27.03
N ILE A 38 -36.10 21.90 -28.27
CA ILE A 38 -36.45 21.01 -29.38
C ILE A 38 -35.32 20.01 -29.65
N ILE A 39 -34.07 20.49 -29.75
CA ILE A 39 -32.87 19.67 -29.97
C ILE A 39 -32.72 18.66 -28.83
N PHE A 40 -32.79 19.12 -27.57
CA PHE A 40 -32.66 18.24 -26.41
C PHE A 40 -33.77 17.18 -26.30
N LYS A 41 -35.00 17.49 -26.71
CA LYS A 41 -36.13 16.55 -26.67
C LYS A 41 -36.03 15.48 -27.77
N LYS A 42 -35.46 15.81 -28.93
CA LYS A 42 -35.40 14.91 -30.09
C LYS A 42 -34.20 13.98 -30.09
N GLU A 43 -33.05 14.40 -29.56
CA GLU A 43 -31.80 13.62 -29.56
C GLU A 43 -31.69 12.54 -28.45
N LYS A 44 -32.78 12.20 -27.75
CA LYS A 44 -32.83 11.15 -26.69
C LYS A 44 -31.52 11.02 -25.88
N VAL A 45 -31.00 12.13 -25.36
CA VAL A 45 -29.90 12.21 -24.37
C VAL A 45 -28.80 11.16 -24.56
N ASP A 46 -28.31 11.00 -25.79
CA ASP A 46 -27.04 10.34 -26.06
C ASP A 46 -26.05 11.40 -26.60
N SER A 47 -24.97 11.61 -25.84
CA SER A 47 -23.89 12.54 -26.16
C SER A 47 -23.13 12.20 -27.46
N SER A 48 -23.25 11.00 -28.02
CA SER A 48 -22.58 10.65 -29.28
C SER A 48 -23.27 11.21 -30.53
N SER A 49 -24.47 11.78 -30.41
CA SER A 49 -25.27 12.23 -31.57
C SER A 49 -25.14 13.73 -31.89
N PHE A 50 -24.58 14.53 -30.97
CA PHE A 50 -24.32 15.96 -31.20
C PHE A 50 -23.43 16.31 -32.42
N PRO A 51 -22.48 15.46 -32.87
CA PRO A 51 -21.73 15.70 -34.11
C PRO A 51 -22.57 15.63 -35.40
N LEU A 52 -23.83 15.19 -35.33
CA LEU A 52 -24.67 14.90 -36.50
C LEU A 52 -25.80 15.92 -36.74
N LEU A 53 -25.80 17.05 -36.02
CA LEU A 53 -26.78 18.13 -36.21
C LEU A 53 -26.56 18.82 -37.56
N ASN A 54 -27.25 18.34 -38.60
CA ASN A 54 -27.33 18.99 -39.90
C ASN A 54 -28.66 19.75 -40.07
N ALA A 55 -28.68 20.76 -40.95
CA ALA A 55 -29.82 21.64 -41.15
C ALA A 55 -31.07 20.86 -41.59
N VAL A 56 -30.91 19.73 -42.29
CA VAL A 56 -32.02 18.87 -42.71
C VAL A 56 -32.71 18.23 -41.50
N ALA A 57 -31.95 17.72 -40.54
CA ALA A 57 -32.48 17.15 -39.30
C ALA A 57 -33.14 18.22 -38.42
N LEU A 58 -32.49 19.38 -38.28
CA LEU A 58 -33.00 20.51 -37.49
C LEU A 58 -34.31 21.07 -38.10
N THR A 59 -34.40 21.17 -39.42
CA THR A 59 -35.62 21.59 -40.12
C THR A 59 -36.76 20.59 -39.92
N ARG A 60 -36.47 19.28 -39.95
CA ARG A 60 -37.44 18.23 -39.60
C ARG A 60 -37.92 18.32 -38.15
N TRP A 61 -37.16 18.98 -37.27
CA TRP A 61 -37.57 19.25 -35.89
C TRP A 61 -38.29 20.58 -35.72
N LYS A 62 -38.69 21.23 -36.82
CA LYS A 62 -39.40 22.51 -36.86
C LYS A 62 -38.53 23.73 -36.47
N ILE A 63 -37.21 23.63 -36.62
CA ILE A 63 -36.34 24.81 -36.57
C ILE A 63 -36.33 25.46 -37.96
N PRO A 64 -36.59 26.77 -38.11
CA PRO A 64 -36.60 27.43 -39.43
C PRO A 64 -35.29 27.21 -40.19
N GLY A 65 -35.37 27.07 -41.52
CA GLY A 65 -34.23 26.65 -42.35
C GLY A 65 -32.98 27.52 -42.20
N GLU A 66 -33.13 28.83 -42.11
CA GLU A 66 -32.01 29.76 -41.89
C GLU A 66 -31.35 29.54 -40.52
N GLN A 67 -32.15 29.40 -39.47
CA GLN A 67 -31.68 29.13 -38.11
C GLN A 67 -31.06 27.73 -37.98
N ALA A 68 -31.62 26.74 -38.68
CA ALA A 68 -31.07 25.39 -38.76
C ALA A 68 -29.68 25.38 -39.42
N LEU A 69 -29.49 26.19 -40.47
CA LEU A 69 -28.21 26.33 -41.15
C LEU A 69 -27.17 27.08 -40.30
N GLU A 70 -27.60 28.12 -39.56
CA GLU A 70 -26.75 28.81 -38.59
C GLU A 70 -26.25 27.88 -37.48
N ILE A 71 -27.14 27.04 -36.92
CA ILE A 71 -26.78 26.04 -35.90
C ILE A 71 -25.81 25.00 -36.49
N GLU A 72 -26.07 24.48 -37.69
CA GLU A 72 -25.17 23.53 -38.36
C GLU A 72 -23.78 24.14 -38.61
N ASN A 73 -23.72 25.38 -39.14
CA ASN A 73 -22.46 26.07 -39.39
C ASN A 73 -21.70 26.36 -38.09
N PHE A 74 -22.42 26.72 -37.03
CA PHE A 74 -21.83 26.91 -35.71
C PHE A 74 -21.21 25.61 -35.17
N VAL A 75 -21.92 24.47 -35.28
CA VAL A 75 -21.41 23.16 -34.85
C VAL A 75 -20.22 22.70 -35.69
N LYS A 76 -20.26 22.92 -37.02
CA LYS A 76 -19.13 22.60 -37.91
C LYS A 76 -17.89 23.45 -37.60
N LYS A 77 -18.08 24.75 -37.33
CA LYS A 77 -16.98 25.69 -37.04
C LYS A 77 -16.32 25.42 -35.69
N ASN A 78 -17.11 25.09 -34.67
CA ASN A 78 -16.62 24.91 -33.30
C ASN A 78 -16.28 23.44 -32.98
N GLY A 79 -16.47 22.54 -33.94
CA GLY A 79 -16.33 21.10 -33.75
C GLY A 79 -17.48 20.49 -32.94
N PRO A 80 -17.56 19.15 -32.86
CA PRO A 80 -18.54 18.50 -32.01
C PRO A 80 -18.38 19.03 -30.58
N PHE A 81 -19.49 19.42 -29.95
CA PHE A 81 -19.50 19.80 -28.54
C PHE A 81 -18.86 18.66 -27.75
N THR A 82 -17.61 18.87 -27.34
CA THR A 82 -16.93 17.94 -26.46
C THR A 82 -17.60 18.11 -25.12
N VAL A 83 -18.58 17.24 -24.84
CA VAL A 83 -19.03 17.01 -23.48
C VAL A 83 -17.75 16.75 -22.69
N ALA A 84 -17.54 17.55 -21.64
CA ALA A 84 -16.46 17.32 -20.69
C ALA A 84 -16.41 15.82 -20.39
N LYS A 85 -15.37 15.16 -20.91
CA LYS A 85 -15.16 13.71 -20.73
C LYS A 85 -15.24 13.47 -19.23
N ARG A 86 -16.03 12.46 -18.83
CA ARG A 86 -16.21 12.03 -17.43
C ARG A 86 -14.90 12.14 -16.62
N SER A 87 -14.81 13.19 -15.83
CA SER A 87 -14.05 13.28 -14.59
C SER A 87 -14.72 14.30 -13.66
N ASN A 88 -16.04 14.18 -13.43
CA ASN A 88 -16.70 14.91 -12.34
C ASN A 88 -16.50 14.15 -11.02
N LEU A 89 -15.28 13.68 -10.74
CA LEU A 89 -14.91 13.38 -9.37
C LEU A 89 -14.79 14.75 -8.69
N PRO A 90 -15.49 14.96 -7.56
CA PRO A 90 -15.29 16.18 -6.80
C PRO A 90 -13.82 16.28 -6.39
N THR A 91 -13.29 17.49 -6.38
CA THR A 91 -11.90 17.69 -5.98
C THR A 91 -11.71 17.30 -4.52
N LYS A 92 -10.47 17.03 -4.12
CA LYS A 92 -10.11 16.79 -2.72
C LYS A 92 -10.65 17.88 -1.80
N GLU A 93 -10.52 19.15 -2.18
CA GLU A 93 -11.02 20.30 -1.40
C GLU A 93 -12.55 20.37 -1.36
N GLU A 94 -13.24 20.06 -2.46
CA GLU A 94 -14.70 19.99 -2.48
C GLU A 94 -15.22 18.91 -1.55
N VAL A 95 -14.54 17.74 -1.51
CA VAL A 95 -14.92 16.65 -0.62
C VAL A 95 -14.56 16.97 0.82
N PHE A 96 -13.36 17.49 1.11
CA PHE A 96 -12.92 17.83 2.46
C PHE A 96 -13.89 18.79 3.15
N ASN A 97 -14.39 19.78 2.41
CA ASN A 97 -15.34 20.78 2.89
C ASN A 97 -16.80 20.30 2.98
N LEU A 98 -17.09 19.01 2.75
CA LEU A 98 -18.43 18.47 2.94
C LEU A 98 -18.76 18.35 4.42
N ASN A 99 -19.77 19.06 4.87
CA ASN A 99 -20.26 19.09 6.26
C ASN A 99 -21.74 18.69 6.34
N SER A 100 -22.24 18.00 5.31
CA SER A 100 -23.64 17.57 5.21
C SER A 100 -23.74 16.08 4.88
N HIS A 101 -24.48 15.34 5.72
CA HIS A 101 -24.87 13.95 5.49
C HIS A 101 -25.52 13.73 4.13
N ASN A 102 -26.30 14.68 3.63
CA ASN A 102 -26.97 14.56 2.33
C ASN A 102 -25.99 14.64 1.16
N LYS A 103 -24.94 15.47 1.28
CA LYS A 103 -23.87 15.56 0.28
C LYS A 103 -23.00 14.31 0.31
N LEU A 104 -22.60 13.82 1.49
CA LEU A 104 -21.88 12.55 1.65
C LEU A 104 -22.68 11.34 1.14
N ARG A 105 -23.98 11.31 1.42
CA ARG A 105 -24.89 10.28 0.87
C ARG A 105 -24.90 10.30 -0.65
N SER A 106 -24.94 11.47 -1.26
CA SER A 106 -24.91 11.63 -2.71
C SER A 106 -23.56 11.19 -3.30
N LEU A 107 -22.46 11.51 -2.62
CA LEU A 107 -21.10 11.10 -2.96
C LEU A 107 -20.95 9.57 -2.95
N LEU A 108 -21.41 8.91 -1.88
CA LEU A 108 -21.38 7.44 -1.77
C LEU A 108 -22.20 6.74 -2.87
N ARG A 109 -23.32 7.34 -3.28
CA ARG A 109 -24.17 6.81 -4.37
C ARG A 109 -23.51 6.88 -5.75
N LEU A 110 -22.42 7.65 -5.93
CA LEU A 110 -21.67 7.64 -7.18
C LEU A 110 -20.94 6.32 -7.40
N ARG A 111 -20.57 5.61 -6.32
CA ARG A 111 -19.77 4.38 -6.40
C ARG A 111 -20.54 3.12 -6.00
N LEU A 112 -21.33 3.19 -4.94
CA LEU A 112 -22.14 2.06 -4.49
C LEU A 112 -23.36 1.89 -5.41
N LYS A 113 -23.74 0.65 -5.71
CA LYS A 113 -24.86 0.33 -6.61
C LYS A 113 -25.85 -0.65 -5.98
N GLY A 114 -27.14 -0.44 -6.22
CA GLY A 114 -28.22 -1.40 -5.91
C GLY A 114 -28.17 -1.92 -4.46
N GLY A 115 -27.95 -3.22 -4.31
CA GLY A 115 -27.88 -3.90 -3.00
C GLY A 115 -26.77 -3.40 -2.06
N GLU A 116 -25.82 -2.61 -2.53
CA GLU A 116 -24.76 -1.99 -1.72
C GLU A 116 -25.24 -0.74 -0.95
N TYR A 117 -26.42 -0.19 -1.26
CA TYR A 117 -26.95 1.00 -0.57
C TYR A 117 -27.21 0.80 0.92
N LYS A 118 -27.38 -0.45 1.37
CA LYS A 118 -27.49 -0.79 2.80
C LYS A 118 -26.26 -0.33 3.60
N TYR A 119 -25.08 -0.30 2.98
CA TYR A 119 -23.83 0.11 3.63
C TYR A 119 -23.73 1.62 3.82
N ILE A 120 -24.48 2.43 3.05
CA ILE A 120 -24.49 3.90 3.23
C ILE A 120 -24.94 4.26 4.64
N LYS A 121 -25.93 3.56 5.21
CA LYS A 121 -26.39 3.81 6.57
C LYS A 121 -25.32 3.47 7.61
N ILE A 122 -24.50 2.44 7.36
CA ILE A 122 -23.40 2.02 8.24
C ILE A 122 -22.29 3.06 8.23
N ILE A 123 -21.90 3.54 7.03
CA ILE A 123 -20.86 4.55 6.85
C ILE A 123 -21.28 5.89 7.45
N LEU A 124 -22.49 6.37 7.15
CA LEU A 124 -22.98 7.66 7.62
C LEU A 124 -23.24 7.73 9.14
N LYS A 125 -23.28 6.59 9.84
CA LYS A 125 -23.31 6.57 11.31
C LYS A 125 -21.98 6.98 11.94
N ARG A 126 -20.87 6.86 11.19
CA ARG A 126 -19.49 7.04 11.68
C ARG A 126 -18.73 8.13 10.91
N VAL A 127 -19.17 8.45 9.70
CA VAL A 127 -18.61 9.50 8.85
C VAL A 127 -19.56 10.69 8.84
N HIS A 128 -19.17 11.74 9.56
CA HIS A 128 -20.01 12.93 9.75
C HIS A 128 -19.69 14.07 8.77
N ASN A 129 -18.48 14.08 8.22
CA ASN A 129 -18.01 15.12 7.32
C ASN A 129 -17.05 14.54 6.25
N GLY A 130 -16.64 15.42 5.36
CA GLY A 130 -15.80 15.19 4.21
C GLY A 130 -14.37 14.82 4.56
N SER A 131 -13.81 15.47 5.59
CA SER A 131 -12.50 15.10 6.11
C SER A 131 -12.49 13.66 6.58
N THR A 132 -13.48 13.22 7.38
CA THR A 132 -13.62 11.82 7.83
C THR A 132 -13.85 10.86 6.66
N PHE A 133 -14.58 11.30 5.62
CA PHE A 133 -14.82 10.49 4.42
C PHE A 133 -13.54 10.20 3.65
N LEU A 134 -12.63 11.18 3.56
CA LEU A 134 -11.34 11.03 2.89
C LEU A 134 -10.36 10.10 3.65
N LEU A 135 -10.73 9.64 4.85
CA LEU A 135 -9.95 8.70 5.66
C LEU A 135 -10.40 7.25 5.49
N LEU A 136 -11.41 6.96 4.65
CA LEU A 136 -11.91 5.60 4.50
C LEU A 136 -10.91 4.70 3.76
N CYS A 137 -10.49 3.61 4.41
CA CYS A 137 -9.78 2.48 3.81
C CYS A 137 -10.59 1.19 3.94
N ALA A 138 -10.25 0.16 3.17
CA ALA A 138 -10.99 -1.11 3.17
C ALA A 138 -11.01 -1.75 4.56
N LYS A 139 -9.90 -1.72 5.30
CA LYS A 139 -9.77 -2.30 6.65
C LYS A 139 -10.76 -1.68 7.64
N ILE A 140 -10.90 -0.35 7.65
CA ILE A 140 -11.87 0.36 8.50
C ILE A 140 -13.31 -0.04 8.12
N LEU A 141 -13.59 -0.10 6.83
CA LEU A 141 -14.91 -0.46 6.32
C LEU A 141 -15.28 -1.92 6.66
N GLU A 142 -14.32 -2.83 6.59
CA GLU A 142 -14.48 -4.24 7.00
C GLU A 142 -14.76 -4.39 8.50
N ILE A 143 -14.05 -3.64 9.35
CA ILE A 143 -14.32 -3.58 10.80
C ILE A 143 -15.77 -3.11 11.05
N TRP A 144 -16.29 -2.20 10.22
CA TRP A 144 -17.68 -1.74 10.32
C TRP A 144 -18.72 -2.72 9.75
N GLY A 145 -18.29 -3.91 9.32
CA GLY A 145 -19.14 -4.96 8.76
C GLY A 145 -19.46 -4.79 7.28
N ILE A 146 -18.66 -4.02 6.53
CA ILE A 146 -18.79 -3.89 5.08
C ILE A 146 -17.90 -4.95 4.42
N PRO A 147 -18.43 -5.83 3.57
CA PRO A 147 -17.62 -6.87 2.93
C PRO A 147 -16.47 -6.29 2.08
N GLY A 148 -15.38 -7.05 1.95
CA GLY A 148 -14.13 -6.58 1.32
C GLY A 148 -14.28 -6.03 -0.10
N GLY A 149 -15.18 -6.59 -0.92
CA GLY A 149 -15.45 -6.07 -2.27
C GLY A 149 -15.96 -4.61 -2.27
N PRO A 150 -17.12 -4.33 -1.63
CA PRO A 150 -17.59 -2.96 -1.41
C PRO A 150 -16.62 -2.05 -0.65
N ALA A 151 -15.86 -2.59 0.31
CA ALA A 151 -14.85 -1.86 1.09
C ALA A 151 -13.71 -1.34 0.20
N LEU A 152 -13.08 -2.23 -0.57
CA LEU A 152 -12.01 -1.90 -1.51
C LEU A 152 -12.46 -0.93 -2.61
N LYS A 153 -13.70 -1.08 -3.07
CA LYS A 153 -14.31 -0.19 -4.07
C LYS A 153 -14.47 1.24 -3.55
N LEU A 154 -14.74 1.43 -2.26
CA LEU A 154 -14.81 2.74 -1.63
C LEU A 154 -13.42 3.32 -1.36
N GLU A 155 -12.47 2.51 -0.91
CA GLU A 155 -11.07 2.94 -0.75
C GLU A 155 -10.50 3.45 -2.09
N ASN A 156 -10.69 2.70 -3.17
CA ASN A 156 -10.25 3.13 -4.50
C ASN A 156 -10.93 4.43 -4.93
N PHE A 157 -12.20 4.64 -4.57
CA PHE A 157 -12.90 5.89 -4.85
C PHE A 157 -12.33 7.07 -4.06
N VAL A 158 -11.93 6.87 -2.80
CA VAL A 158 -11.22 7.88 -2.01
C VAL A 158 -9.84 8.17 -2.61
N LYS A 159 -9.08 7.14 -2.99
CA LYS A 159 -7.78 7.30 -3.66
C LYS A 159 -7.88 8.04 -5.00
N GLU A 160 -8.94 7.77 -5.78
CA GLU A 160 -9.27 8.52 -7.01
C GLU A 160 -9.49 10.02 -6.71
N ILE A 161 -10.22 10.36 -5.64
CA ILE A 161 -10.46 11.76 -5.21
C ILE A 161 -9.14 12.43 -4.74
N LEU A 162 -8.28 11.67 -4.06
CA LEU A 162 -6.99 12.13 -3.54
C LEU A 162 -5.89 12.22 -4.61
N GLY A 163 -6.13 11.70 -5.82
CA GLY A 163 -5.12 11.62 -6.88
C GLY A 163 -4.01 10.60 -6.60
N VAL A 164 -4.22 9.67 -5.67
CA VAL A 164 -3.25 8.64 -5.29
C VAL A 164 -3.40 7.43 -6.21
N VAL A 165 -2.33 7.06 -6.90
CA VAL A 165 -2.27 5.82 -7.68
C VAL A 165 -2.12 4.64 -6.70
N PRO A 166 -2.98 3.61 -6.73
CA PRO A 166 -2.99 2.53 -5.73
C PRO A 166 -1.64 1.82 -5.62
N THR A 167 -1.14 1.64 -4.40
CA THR A 167 0.20 1.12 -4.05
C THR A 167 0.45 -0.37 -4.36
N ASN A 168 -0.57 -1.13 -4.79
CA ASN A 168 -0.43 -2.51 -5.30
C ASN A 168 -0.15 -2.55 -6.81
N VAL A 169 0.81 -1.75 -7.29
CA VAL A 169 1.02 -1.62 -8.75
C VAL A 169 1.69 -2.85 -9.36
N VAL A 170 2.51 -3.56 -8.58
CA VAL A 170 3.31 -4.70 -9.08
C VAL A 170 2.44 -5.94 -9.32
N GLU A 171 1.39 -6.16 -8.52
CA GLU A 171 0.49 -7.32 -8.70
C GLU A 171 -0.80 -6.96 -9.46
N ASN A 172 -1.25 -5.69 -9.44
CA ASN A 172 -2.49 -5.25 -10.11
C ASN A 172 -2.28 -4.45 -11.41
N TRP A 173 -1.13 -4.55 -12.08
CA TRP A 173 -0.91 -3.88 -13.38
C TRP A 173 -1.99 -4.22 -14.42
N ARG A 174 -2.58 -5.41 -14.35
CA ARG A 174 -3.71 -5.86 -15.18
C ARG A 174 -4.96 -4.99 -15.00
N GLU A 175 -5.30 -4.67 -13.74
CA GLU A 175 -6.44 -3.81 -13.41
C GLU A 175 -6.18 -2.36 -13.83
N ILE A 176 -4.93 -1.90 -13.72
CA ILE A 176 -4.52 -0.57 -14.14
C ILE A 176 -4.66 -0.42 -15.66
N LEU A 177 -4.19 -1.38 -16.45
CA LEU A 177 -4.37 -1.38 -17.90
C LEU A 177 -5.86 -1.39 -18.29
N ALA A 178 -6.67 -2.22 -17.64
CA ALA A 178 -8.12 -2.27 -17.86
C ALA A 178 -8.79 -0.92 -17.52
N SER A 179 -8.38 -0.27 -16.42
CA SER A 179 -8.93 1.03 -16.01
C SER A 179 -8.57 2.18 -16.96
N LYS A 180 -7.41 2.09 -17.62
CA LYS A 180 -6.90 3.10 -18.57
C LYS A 180 -7.47 2.91 -19.99
N LYS A 181 -8.39 1.97 -20.18
CA LYS A 181 -9.06 1.67 -21.47
C LYS A 181 -8.09 1.28 -22.59
N PHE A 182 -7.05 0.53 -22.27
CA PHE A 182 -6.27 -0.16 -23.31
C PHE A 182 -7.15 -1.20 -24.00
N ASP A 183 -6.86 -1.49 -25.27
CA ASP A 183 -7.58 -2.53 -26.01
C ASP A 183 -7.35 -3.88 -25.32
N ASN A 184 -8.42 -4.66 -25.12
CA ASN A 184 -8.35 -6.00 -24.57
C ASN A 184 -7.41 -6.90 -25.39
N LYS A 185 -7.28 -6.65 -26.70
CA LYS A 185 -6.34 -7.36 -27.57
C LYS A 185 -4.89 -7.12 -27.13
N ASP A 186 -4.50 -5.88 -26.87
CA ASP A 186 -3.14 -5.52 -26.44
C ASP A 186 -2.85 -6.05 -25.04
N ILE A 187 -3.83 -5.98 -24.12
CA ILE A 187 -3.72 -6.53 -22.77
C ILE A 187 -3.50 -8.05 -22.82
N ASN A 188 -4.26 -8.75 -23.65
CA ASN A 188 -4.13 -10.21 -23.80
C ASN A 188 -2.77 -10.61 -24.37
N ILE A 189 -2.18 -9.82 -25.27
CA ILE A 189 -0.82 -10.06 -25.77
C ILE A 189 0.18 -10.07 -24.60
N ILE A 190 0.12 -9.09 -23.70
CA ILE A 190 1.03 -9.03 -22.54
C ILE A 190 0.76 -10.19 -21.57
N ILE A 191 -0.51 -10.53 -21.32
CA ILE A 191 -0.89 -11.65 -20.44
C ILE A 191 -0.33 -12.98 -20.97
N ASN A 192 -0.41 -13.20 -22.29
CA ASN A 192 0.05 -14.44 -22.93
C ASN A 192 1.57 -14.62 -22.84
N GLN A 193 2.33 -13.53 -22.67
CA GLN A 193 3.77 -13.58 -22.43
C GLN A 193 4.14 -13.97 -20.98
N LYS A 194 3.15 -14.22 -20.12
CA LYS A 194 3.33 -14.61 -18.70
C LYS A 194 4.24 -13.65 -17.91
N VAL A 195 4.17 -12.36 -18.24
CA VAL A 195 4.98 -11.31 -17.64
C VAL A 195 4.60 -11.13 -16.17
N ASP A 196 5.58 -11.26 -15.26
CA ASP A 196 5.41 -10.92 -13.85
C ASP A 196 5.50 -9.40 -13.61
N GLY A 197 5.19 -8.93 -12.41
CA GLY A 197 5.19 -7.50 -12.10
C GLY A 197 6.56 -6.83 -12.26
N SER A 198 7.66 -7.56 -12.06
CA SER A 198 9.02 -7.02 -12.24
C SER A 198 9.37 -6.85 -13.71
N SER A 199 9.04 -7.85 -14.51
CA SER A 199 9.23 -7.90 -15.95
C SER A 199 8.33 -6.88 -16.65
N PHE A 200 7.14 -6.62 -16.11
CA PHE A 200 6.24 -5.58 -16.58
C PHE A 200 6.86 -4.19 -16.45
N LEU A 201 7.55 -3.93 -15.35
CA LEU A 201 8.26 -2.67 -15.16
C LEU A 201 9.45 -2.52 -16.11
N GLY A 202 9.96 -3.59 -16.70
CA GLY A 202 11.03 -3.54 -17.71
C GLY A 202 10.55 -3.37 -19.15
N LEU A 203 9.23 -3.23 -19.39
CA LEU A 203 8.69 -3.17 -20.75
C LEU A 203 8.98 -1.84 -21.42
N THR A 204 9.54 -1.93 -22.62
CA THR A 204 9.76 -0.80 -23.52
C THR A 204 8.78 -0.87 -24.69
N ALA A 205 8.59 0.24 -25.41
CA ALA A 205 7.78 0.25 -26.63
C ALA A 205 8.30 -0.77 -27.64
N VAL A 206 9.63 -0.90 -27.78
CA VAL A 206 10.28 -1.87 -28.66
C VAL A 206 9.96 -3.31 -28.27
N THR A 207 9.98 -3.64 -26.97
CA THR A 207 9.62 -4.98 -26.49
C THR A 207 8.16 -5.31 -26.80
N LEU A 208 7.26 -4.34 -26.59
CA LEU A 208 5.83 -4.50 -26.83
C LEU A 208 5.51 -4.64 -28.33
N GLU A 209 6.19 -3.87 -29.18
CA GLU A 209 6.08 -3.99 -30.64
C GLU A 209 6.52 -5.35 -31.16
N ARG A 210 7.60 -5.91 -30.59
CA ARG A 210 8.03 -7.29 -30.90
C ARG A 210 7.00 -8.35 -30.51
N TRP A 211 6.12 -8.05 -29.55
CA TRP A 211 5.01 -8.93 -29.17
C TRP A 211 3.75 -8.73 -30.01
N GLY A 212 3.78 -7.81 -30.98
CA GLY A 212 2.68 -7.55 -31.90
C GLY A 212 1.73 -6.43 -31.46
N ILE A 213 2.11 -5.64 -30.46
CA ILE A 213 1.37 -4.44 -30.05
C ILE A 213 1.79 -3.29 -30.97
N LEU A 214 0.82 -2.56 -31.56
CA LEU A 214 1.14 -1.45 -32.45
C LEU A 214 1.87 -0.32 -31.70
N GLY A 215 2.73 0.44 -32.40
CA GLY A 215 3.61 1.42 -31.76
C GLY A 215 2.90 2.50 -30.93
N GLY A 216 1.69 2.92 -31.32
CA GLY A 216 0.88 3.86 -30.55
C GLY A 216 0.49 3.32 -29.15
N PRO A 217 -0.19 2.17 -29.07
CA PRO A 217 -0.42 1.47 -27.81
C PRO A 217 0.86 1.12 -27.03
N ALA A 218 1.92 0.67 -27.72
CA ALA A 218 3.19 0.30 -27.09
C ALA A 218 3.82 1.49 -26.33
N LEU A 219 3.89 2.67 -26.96
CA LEU A 219 4.39 3.91 -26.34
C LEU A 219 3.55 4.34 -25.12
N LYS A 220 2.23 4.14 -25.18
CA LYS A 220 1.35 4.47 -24.04
C LYS A 220 1.58 3.57 -22.84
N ILE A 221 1.85 2.29 -23.06
CA ILE A 221 2.16 1.32 -22.00
C ILE A 221 3.54 1.63 -21.41
N GLU A 222 4.55 1.90 -22.24
CA GLU A 222 5.89 2.31 -21.78
C GLU A 222 5.83 3.58 -20.93
N LYS A 223 5.03 4.58 -21.34
CA LYS A 223 4.81 5.80 -20.54
C LYS A 223 4.20 5.47 -19.17
N LEU A 224 3.21 4.59 -19.12
CA LEU A 224 2.61 4.14 -17.86
C LEU A 224 3.64 3.41 -16.97
N VAL A 225 4.46 2.54 -17.55
CA VAL A 225 5.55 1.86 -16.84
C VAL A 225 6.51 2.88 -16.22
N ASN A 226 6.89 3.91 -16.96
CA ASN A 226 7.76 4.99 -16.47
C ASN A 226 7.10 5.81 -15.34
N GLU A 227 5.80 6.11 -15.45
CA GLU A 227 5.04 6.79 -14.38
C GLU A 227 5.04 5.96 -13.09
N ILE A 228 4.87 4.63 -13.21
CA ILE A 228 4.90 3.70 -12.08
C ILE A 228 6.29 3.63 -11.45
N GLN A 229 7.34 3.51 -12.27
CA GLN A 229 8.72 3.48 -11.79
C GLN A 229 9.09 4.79 -11.08
N PHE A 230 8.65 5.93 -11.61
CA PHE A 230 8.87 7.24 -11.00
C PHE A 230 8.19 7.35 -9.63
N ALA A 231 6.94 6.89 -9.50
CA ALA A 231 6.25 6.84 -8.22
C ALA A 231 6.96 5.96 -7.19
N LYS A 232 7.47 4.78 -7.61
CA LYS A 232 8.27 3.88 -6.77
C LYS A 232 9.56 4.53 -6.30
N LYS A 233 10.27 5.24 -7.19
CA LYS A 233 11.52 5.95 -6.89
C LYS A 233 11.28 7.16 -5.96
N SER A 234 10.16 7.86 -6.13
CA SER A 234 9.73 8.95 -5.25
C SER A 234 9.44 8.45 -3.83
N ALA A 235 8.71 7.34 -3.68
CA ALA A 235 8.46 6.72 -2.38
C ALA A 235 9.77 6.28 -1.66
N LEU A 236 10.71 5.68 -2.41
CA LEU A 236 12.03 5.32 -1.90
C LEU A 236 12.87 6.54 -1.48
N LEU A 237 12.74 7.66 -2.20
CA LEU A 237 13.38 8.93 -1.84
C LEU A 237 12.74 9.55 -0.59
N THR A 238 11.43 9.39 -0.39
CA THR A 238 10.71 9.81 0.82
C THR A 238 11.16 8.99 2.03
N VAL A 239 11.29 7.67 1.92
CA VAL A 239 11.84 6.80 2.98
C VAL A 239 13.24 7.26 3.39
N LYS A 240 14.12 7.48 2.40
CA LYS A 240 15.50 7.91 2.65
C LYS A 240 15.56 9.28 3.33
N LYS A 241 14.70 10.22 2.90
CA LYS A 241 14.57 11.53 3.55
C LYS A 241 14.12 11.40 5.00
N VAL A 242 13.13 10.55 5.30
CA VAL A 242 12.60 10.38 6.67
C VAL A 242 13.61 9.71 7.62
N LEU A 243 14.50 8.84 7.11
CA LEU A 243 15.54 8.19 7.90
C LEU A 243 16.70 9.12 8.29
N GLU A 244 16.94 10.22 7.55
CA GLU A 244 18.04 11.19 7.77
C GLU A 244 17.67 12.30 8.80
N TRP A 245 16.55 12.17 9.52
CA TRP A 245 15.91 13.26 10.27
C TRP A 245 16.53 13.66 11.66
N ASN A 246 17.62 14.43 11.76
CA ASN A 246 18.12 15.09 13.02
C ASN A 246 17.27 16.31 13.56
N LEU A 247 17.72 17.06 14.59
CA LEU A 247 16.97 18.15 15.29
C LEU A 247 16.25 19.22 14.41
N GLN A 248 16.69 19.50 13.17
CA GLN A 248 15.95 20.35 12.20
C GLN A 248 14.63 19.72 11.69
N HIS A 249 14.38 18.45 12.01
CA HIS A 249 13.34 17.62 11.40
C HIS A 249 12.04 17.49 12.21
N LEU A 250 11.96 17.99 13.44
CA LEU A 250 10.66 18.15 14.11
C LEU A 250 9.77 19.11 13.32
N GLN A 251 10.36 20.11 12.66
CA GLN A 251 9.62 21.03 11.79
C GLN A 251 9.18 20.35 10.49
N GLN A 252 10.01 19.48 9.90
CA GLN A 252 9.62 18.69 8.72
C GLN A 252 8.57 17.63 9.05
N LEU A 253 8.66 16.95 10.20
CA LEU A 253 7.63 16.04 10.70
C LEU A 253 6.32 16.80 10.97
N ARG A 254 6.38 17.99 11.56
CA ARG A 254 5.20 18.86 11.74
C ARG A 254 4.56 19.22 10.41
N GLU A 255 5.33 19.69 9.43
CA GLU A 255 4.82 19.99 8.10
C GLU A 255 4.27 18.75 7.40
N PHE A 256 4.93 17.60 7.54
CA PHE A 256 4.44 16.32 7.01
C PHE A 256 3.10 15.92 7.63
N LEU A 257 2.98 15.93 8.96
CA LEU A 257 1.74 15.59 9.67
C LEU A 257 0.63 16.59 9.36
N LYS A 258 0.95 17.88 9.25
CA LYS A 258 0.02 18.92 8.80
C LYS A 258 -0.45 18.68 7.37
N SER A 259 0.46 18.36 6.45
CA SER A 259 0.12 18.06 5.05
C SER A 259 -0.78 16.81 4.91
N ASN A 260 -0.77 15.96 5.94
CA ASN A 260 -1.64 14.79 6.08
C ASN A 260 -2.85 15.04 7.00
N TYR A 261 -3.17 16.29 7.35
CA TYR A 261 -4.35 16.68 8.14
C TYR A 261 -4.41 16.02 9.52
N ILE A 262 -3.28 15.93 10.22
CA ILE A 262 -3.28 15.61 11.65
C ILE A 262 -3.45 16.92 12.43
N ASP A 263 -4.31 16.92 13.44
CA ASP A 263 -4.61 18.12 14.23
C ASP A 263 -3.38 18.62 14.99
N ASP A 264 -3.24 19.95 15.10
CA ASP A 264 -2.09 20.60 15.73
C ASP A 264 -1.86 20.17 17.19
N GLU A 265 -2.94 19.84 17.91
CA GLU A 265 -2.88 19.34 19.29
C GLU A 265 -2.25 17.93 19.35
N VAL A 266 -2.61 17.06 18.41
CA VAL A 266 -2.03 15.72 18.27
C VAL A 266 -0.59 15.81 17.79
N ILE A 267 -0.29 16.69 16.83
CA ILE A 267 1.09 16.97 16.39
C ILE A 267 1.94 17.45 17.57
N LYS A 268 1.39 18.29 18.45
CA LYS A 268 2.08 18.75 19.65
C LYS A 268 2.35 17.58 20.60
N ILE A 269 1.36 16.73 20.89
CA ILE A 269 1.53 15.52 21.71
C ILE A 269 2.65 14.63 21.16
N ILE A 270 2.60 14.31 19.86
CA ILE A 270 3.58 13.48 19.17
C ILE A 270 4.97 14.12 19.26
N THR A 271 5.10 15.39 18.90
CA THR A 271 6.41 16.07 18.91
C THR A 271 6.96 16.32 20.31
N ASP A 272 6.11 16.44 21.34
CA ASP A 272 6.51 16.53 22.74
C ASP A 272 6.96 15.17 23.31
N LYS A 273 6.36 14.06 22.84
CA LYS A 273 6.71 12.70 23.26
C LYS A 273 7.96 12.13 22.57
N ILE A 274 8.27 12.59 21.36
CA ILE A 274 9.49 12.21 20.60
C ILE A 274 10.71 13.08 21.00
N LYS A 275 10.60 13.96 22.01
CA LYS A 275 11.67 14.90 22.40
C LYS A 275 12.96 14.17 22.78
N GLY A 276 13.91 14.16 21.85
CA GLY A 276 15.26 13.61 22.02
C GLY A 276 15.71 12.74 20.86
N ASN A 277 14.77 12.17 20.09
CA ASN A 277 15.08 11.24 19.00
C ASN A 277 14.50 11.69 17.65
N ASN A 278 15.23 11.33 16.61
CA ASN A 278 14.93 11.57 15.20
C ASN A 278 13.61 10.92 14.75
N GLY A 279 13.17 11.26 13.53
CA GLY A 279 11.95 10.73 12.89
C GLY A 279 11.78 9.21 12.88
N SER A 280 12.81 8.43 13.23
CA SER A 280 12.69 6.99 13.45
C SER A 280 11.73 6.61 14.58
N GLU A 281 11.61 7.38 15.67
CA GLU A 281 10.62 7.02 16.71
C GLU A 281 9.19 7.17 16.23
N PHE A 282 8.92 8.20 15.43
CA PHE A 282 7.63 8.36 14.75
C PHE A 282 7.32 7.14 13.88
N LEU A 283 8.32 6.64 13.16
CA LEU A 283 8.21 5.43 12.37
C LEU A 283 7.86 4.18 13.21
N TRP A 284 8.22 4.08 14.50
CA TRP A 284 7.92 2.90 15.32
C TRP A 284 6.62 3.02 16.13
N MET A 285 5.82 4.06 15.93
CA MET A 285 4.55 4.22 16.64
C MET A 285 3.50 3.23 16.12
N ASN A 286 2.72 2.70 17.04
CA ASN A 286 1.53 1.89 16.75
C ASN A 286 0.32 2.43 17.52
N SER A 287 -0.85 1.91 17.18
CA SER A 287 -2.12 2.28 17.82
C SER A 287 -2.08 2.19 19.36
N ILE A 288 -1.36 1.23 19.95
CA ILE A 288 -1.22 1.06 21.40
C ILE A 288 -0.41 2.21 22.04
N ALA A 289 0.69 2.63 21.39
CA ALA A 289 1.51 3.73 21.88
C ALA A 289 0.74 5.06 21.83
N LEU A 290 -0.04 5.26 20.76
CA LEU A 290 -0.83 6.48 20.54
C LEU A 290 -2.02 6.56 21.51
N ASP A 291 -2.69 5.44 21.79
CA ASP A 291 -3.76 5.36 22.80
C ASP A 291 -3.24 5.73 24.20
N LYS A 292 -2.06 5.24 24.58
CA LYS A 292 -1.39 5.62 25.84
C LYS A 292 -1.07 7.12 25.94
N TRP A 293 -1.07 7.83 24.82
CA TRP A 293 -0.85 9.28 24.77
C TRP A 293 -2.15 10.08 24.66
N GLY A 294 -3.30 9.42 24.76
CA GLY A 294 -4.62 10.04 24.69
C GLY A 294 -5.03 10.45 23.29
N ILE A 295 -4.42 9.86 22.25
CA ILE A 295 -4.81 10.07 20.85
C ILE A 295 -5.95 9.09 20.54
N ASP A 296 -7.06 9.61 20.01
CA ASP A 296 -8.22 8.79 19.71
C ASP A 296 -7.95 7.73 18.62
N GLU A 297 -8.71 6.65 18.65
CA GLU A 297 -8.52 5.48 17.79
C GLU A 297 -8.50 5.81 16.28
N ILE A 298 -9.31 6.79 15.85
CA ILE A 298 -9.40 7.19 14.43
C ILE A 298 -8.10 7.89 14.02
N THR A 299 -7.64 8.84 14.85
CA THR A 299 -6.40 9.56 14.60
C THR A 299 -5.18 8.64 14.72
N ALA A 300 -5.19 7.72 15.68
CA ALA A 300 -4.13 6.73 15.87
C ALA A 300 -3.99 5.81 14.65
N SER A 301 -5.10 5.29 14.12
CA SER A 301 -5.11 4.43 12.92
C SER A 301 -4.61 5.19 11.67
N LYS A 302 -4.90 6.48 11.56
CA LYS A 302 -4.41 7.33 10.47
C LYS A 302 -2.90 7.54 10.55
N ILE A 303 -2.36 7.80 11.74
CA ILE A 303 -0.92 7.92 11.96
C ILE A 303 -0.23 6.60 11.62
N GLU A 304 -0.78 5.48 12.06
CA GLU A 304 -0.29 4.13 11.74
C GLU A 304 -0.31 3.86 10.22
N THR A 305 -1.38 4.27 9.51
CA THR A 305 -1.45 4.20 8.05
C THR A 305 -0.39 5.07 7.37
N LEU A 306 -0.15 6.30 7.86
CA LEU A 306 0.88 7.18 7.33
C LEU A 306 2.29 6.61 7.55
N ILE A 307 2.51 6.00 8.70
CA ILE A 307 3.73 5.27 9.04
C ILE A 307 3.92 4.09 8.07
N GLU A 308 2.89 3.27 7.86
CA GLU A 308 2.87 2.18 6.87
C GLU A 308 3.06 2.68 5.43
N GLU A 309 2.52 3.84 5.05
CA GLU A 309 2.71 4.45 3.74
C GLU A 309 4.14 4.95 3.54
N ILE A 310 4.73 5.55 4.57
CA ILE A 310 6.13 5.99 4.57
C ILE A 310 7.04 4.78 4.47
N GLN A 311 6.79 3.70 5.20
CA GLN A 311 7.72 2.58 5.33
C GLN A 311 7.46 1.44 4.35
N GLY A 312 6.25 1.42 3.80
CA GLY A 312 5.73 0.31 3.02
C GLY A 312 5.07 -0.80 3.88
N PRO A 313 4.32 -1.70 3.23
CA PRO A 313 3.45 -2.71 3.84
C PRO A 313 4.13 -3.78 4.71
N ASN A 314 5.46 -3.77 4.85
CA ASN A 314 6.21 -4.77 5.61
C ASN A 314 6.85 -4.20 6.89
N PHE A 315 6.55 -2.94 7.25
CA PHE A 315 7.15 -2.35 8.42
C PHE A 315 6.64 -2.99 9.71
N GLY A 316 7.56 -3.30 10.62
CA GLY A 316 7.26 -4.06 11.83
C GLY A 316 7.09 -5.57 11.60
N GLU A 317 7.08 -6.03 10.34
CA GLU A 317 7.10 -7.46 10.05
C GLU A 317 8.49 -8.05 10.27
N VAL A 318 8.54 -9.17 10.99
CA VAL A 318 9.79 -9.84 11.38
C VAL A 318 10.03 -11.05 10.48
N SER A 319 11.22 -11.12 9.89
CA SER A 319 11.77 -12.30 9.23
C SER A 319 12.77 -12.95 10.18
N ILE A 320 12.59 -14.24 10.47
CA ILE A 320 13.41 -14.97 11.44
C ILE A 320 14.27 -16.00 10.72
N VAL A 321 15.56 -16.00 11.02
CA VAL A 321 16.52 -16.98 10.53
C VAL A 321 17.24 -17.60 11.72
N ILE A 322 17.16 -18.93 11.83
CA ILE A 322 17.69 -19.68 12.98
C ILE A 322 18.77 -20.64 12.51
N ASP A 323 19.98 -20.48 13.04
CA ASP A 323 21.02 -21.49 12.96
C ASP A 323 20.85 -22.47 14.12
N HIS A 324 20.25 -23.63 13.84
CA HIS A 324 20.03 -24.66 14.85
C HIS A 324 21.34 -25.10 15.53
N SER A 325 22.40 -25.28 14.76
CA SER A 325 23.62 -25.88 15.24
C SER A 325 24.39 -24.94 16.15
N ASN A 326 24.45 -23.65 15.80
CA ASN A 326 24.99 -22.63 16.69
C ASN A 326 24.13 -22.52 17.97
N LEU A 327 22.81 -22.38 17.82
CA LEU A 327 21.86 -22.28 18.93
C LEU A 327 21.97 -23.47 19.90
N SER A 328 22.04 -24.69 19.37
CA SER A 328 22.10 -25.92 20.16
C SER A 328 23.48 -26.12 20.82
N LYS A 329 24.58 -25.97 20.07
CA LYS A 329 25.95 -26.18 20.59
C LYS A 329 26.32 -25.13 21.64
N GLN A 330 25.93 -23.88 21.44
CA GLN A 330 26.24 -22.80 22.41
C GLN A 330 25.31 -22.85 23.63
N GLY A 331 24.03 -23.20 23.43
CA GLY A 331 23.10 -23.41 24.55
C GLY A 331 23.52 -24.58 25.45
N GLN A 332 24.09 -25.66 24.89
CA GLN A 332 24.67 -26.77 25.66
C GLN A 332 25.81 -26.35 26.61
N LYS A 333 26.55 -25.30 26.25
CA LYS A 333 27.63 -24.78 27.07
C LYS A 333 27.12 -23.86 28.18
N ASN A 334 25.87 -23.40 28.08
CA ASN A 334 25.25 -22.50 29.05
C ASN A 334 24.81 -23.26 30.31
N ASP A 335 25.32 -22.86 31.47
CA ASP A 335 25.04 -23.52 32.75
C ASP A 335 23.56 -23.50 33.13
N ILE A 336 22.80 -22.48 32.69
CA ILE A 336 21.34 -22.37 32.92
C ILE A 336 20.57 -23.51 32.23
N ILE A 337 21.11 -23.99 31.11
CA ILE A 337 20.46 -24.99 30.25
C ILE A 337 20.92 -26.40 30.60
N LYS A 338 22.12 -26.58 31.19
CA LYS A 338 22.67 -27.90 31.55
C LYS A 338 21.69 -28.74 32.39
N GLU A 339 20.95 -28.14 33.33
CA GLU A 339 19.91 -28.84 34.11
C GLU A 339 18.69 -29.28 33.28
N SER A 340 18.34 -28.51 32.25
CA SER A 340 17.20 -28.79 31.36
C SER A 340 17.56 -29.68 30.17
N TYR A 341 18.85 -29.73 29.80
CA TYR A 341 19.38 -30.42 28.63
C TYR A 341 19.12 -31.94 28.64
N HIS A 342 19.12 -32.56 29.83
CA HIS A 342 18.80 -33.98 29.99
C HIS A 342 17.35 -34.33 29.60
N LYS A 343 16.47 -33.32 29.42
CA LYS A 343 15.14 -33.49 28.84
C LYS A 343 15.24 -33.25 27.33
N LYS A 344 14.99 -34.29 26.53
CA LYS A 344 15.07 -34.36 25.04
C LYS A 344 14.30 -33.28 24.21
N ASN A 345 13.80 -32.19 24.80
CA ASN A 345 13.01 -31.13 24.16
C ASN A 345 13.25 -29.73 24.77
N TRP A 346 14.45 -29.43 25.27
CA TRP A 346 14.72 -28.15 25.94
C TRP A 346 14.64 -26.92 25.01
N LEU A 347 14.91 -27.08 23.71
CA LEU A 347 14.67 -26.03 22.70
C LEU A 347 13.24 -26.07 22.17
N ASN A 348 12.44 -25.07 22.55
CA ASN A 348 11.10 -24.88 22.01
C ASN A 348 11.10 -23.74 20.97
N TYR A 349 11.19 -24.10 19.69
CA TYR A 349 11.22 -23.13 18.59
C TYR A 349 9.94 -22.29 18.48
N LYS A 350 8.76 -22.84 18.79
CA LYS A 350 7.52 -22.06 18.75
C LYS A 350 7.53 -20.97 19.82
N ARG A 351 7.99 -21.29 21.03
CA ARG A 351 8.16 -20.30 22.09
C ARG A 351 9.22 -19.26 21.70
N LEU A 352 10.37 -19.69 21.18
CA LEU A 352 11.41 -18.79 20.69
C LEU A 352 10.87 -17.82 19.61
N GLN A 353 10.13 -18.32 18.62
CA GLN A 353 9.48 -17.50 17.61
C GLN A 353 8.48 -16.52 18.23
N SER A 354 7.64 -16.97 19.17
CA SER A 354 6.70 -16.09 19.88
C SER A 354 7.41 -14.98 20.66
N ASP A 355 8.51 -15.32 21.35
CA ASP A 355 9.30 -14.37 22.15
C ASP A 355 10.04 -13.37 21.24
N ILE A 356 10.58 -13.84 20.10
CA ILE A 356 11.18 -12.96 19.07
C ILE A 356 10.11 -12.07 18.46
N LEU A 357 8.94 -12.59 18.11
CA LEU A 357 7.88 -11.78 17.52
C LEU A 357 7.38 -10.74 18.52
N ASN A 358 7.17 -11.09 19.79
CA ASN A 358 6.68 -10.17 20.82
C ASN A 358 5.49 -9.33 20.31
N GLU A 359 4.41 -10.01 19.91
CA GLU A 359 3.20 -9.43 19.30
C GLU A 359 3.37 -8.84 17.88
N ARG A 360 4.60 -8.76 17.36
CA ARG A 360 4.86 -8.34 15.98
C ARG A 360 4.43 -9.43 14.98
N LYS A 361 4.12 -8.99 13.77
CA LYS A 361 3.68 -9.89 12.69
C LYS A 361 4.88 -10.57 12.02
N LEU A 362 4.73 -11.83 11.64
CA LEU A 362 5.74 -12.54 10.84
C LEU A 362 5.67 -12.07 9.38
N GLY A 363 6.79 -11.60 8.82
CA GLY A 363 6.91 -11.09 7.44
C GLY A 363 7.02 -12.13 6.35
N GLY A 364 6.54 -13.34 6.63
CA GLY A 364 6.55 -14.47 5.71
C GLY A 364 7.86 -15.27 5.64
N PHE A 365 8.81 -15.03 6.55
CA PHE A 365 9.99 -15.90 6.72
C PHE A 365 10.21 -16.28 8.17
N SER A 366 10.17 -17.57 8.45
CA SER A 366 10.64 -18.16 9.69
C SER A 366 11.38 -19.44 9.33
N GLU A 367 12.69 -19.35 9.15
CA GLU A 367 13.49 -20.44 8.60
C GLU A 367 14.41 -21.04 9.68
N ILE A 368 14.43 -22.37 9.75
CA ILE A 368 15.37 -23.09 10.61
C ILE A 368 16.32 -23.86 9.73
N PHE A 369 17.60 -23.54 9.84
CA PHE A 369 18.69 -24.25 9.21
C PHE A 369 19.15 -25.34 10.16
N TYR A 370 19.06 -26.59 9.73
CA TYR A 370 19.35 -27.74 10.59
C TYR A 370 20.13 -28.83 9.86
N PRO A 371 21.00 -29.55 10.58
CA PRO A 371 21.74 -30.67 10.01
C PRO A 371 20.83 -31.89 9.75
N THR A 372 20.98 -32.50 8.58
CA THR A 372 20.33 -33.78 8.28
C THR A 372 21.11 -34.95 8.87
N TYR A 373 20.49 -35.66 9.82
CA TYR A 373 20.99 -36.95 10.33
C TYR A 373 19.95 -38.04 10.06
N ASN A 374 20.41 -39.29 9.90
CA ASN A 374 19.52 -40.46 9.85
C ASN A 374 18.64 -40.48 11.13
N ASN A 375 17.31 -40.46 10.96
CA ASN A 375 16.24 -40.39 11.97
C ASN A 375 15.89 -39.02 12.62
N ILE A 376 16.51 -37.90 12.23
CA ILE A 376 16.19 -36.57 12.80
C ILE A 376 15.01 -35.86 12.09
N ASP A 377 14.58 -36.32 10.93
CA ASP A 377 13.43 -35.74 10.21
C ASP A 377 12.12 -35.83 11.02
N LYS A 378 11.96 -36.84 11.89
CA LYS A 378 10.79 -36.95 12.79
C LYS A 378 10.76 -35.85 13.87
N LEU A 379 11.93 -35.37 14.31
CA LEU A 379 12.06 -34.29 15.29
C LEU A 379 11.68 -32.93 14.71
N TRP A 380 11.96 -32.72 13.42
CA TRP A 380 11.63 -31.48 12.72
C TRP A 380 10.23 -31.47 12.13
N ALA A 381 9.64 -32.64 11.84
CA ALA A 381 8.28 -32.76 11.33
C ALA A 381 7.24 -31.97 12.13
N LYS A 382 7.39 -31.87 13.46
CA LYS A 382 6.48 -31.09 14.34
C LYS A 382 6.55 -29.57 14.14
N TYR A 383 7.58 -29.06 13.48
CA TYR A 383 7.80 -27.63 13.21
C TYR A 383 7.53 -27.24 11.75
N ASN A 384 7.26 -28.21 10.87
CA ASN A 384 7.08 -27.96 9.43
C ASN A 384 5.82 -27.12 9.11
N GLN A 385 4.90 -26.97 10.07
CA GLN A 385 3.72 -26.10 9.93
C GLN A 385 4.00 -24.65 10.29
N ASP A 386 5.01 -24.38 11.13
CA ASP A 386 5.30 -23.03 11.67
C ASP A 386 6.60 -22.44 11.13
N PHE A 387 7.46 -23.29 10.54
CA PHE A 387 8.77 -22.93 10.01
C PHE A 387 9.03 -23.52 8.64
N ASN A 388 9.73 -22.76 7.80
CA ASN A 388 10.37 -23.28 6.61
C ASN A 388 11.65 -24.00 7.02
N LEU A 389 11.59 -25.33 7.04
CA LEU A 389 12.70 -26.18 7.42
C LEU A 389 13.73 -26.24 6.28
N ARG A 390 14.98 -25.90 6.59
CA ARG A 390 16.11 -25.89 5.64
C ARG A 390 17.14 -26.95 6.05
N PRO A 391 17.06 -28.16 5.48
CA PRO A 391 18.04 -29.21 5.73
C PRO A 391 19.41 -28.81 5.17
N ILE A 392 20.46 -29.06 5.95
CA ILE A 392 21.84 -28.78 5.58
C ILE A 392 22.62 -30.09 5.57
N GLU A 393 23.19 -30.39 4.39
CA GLU A 393 24.00 -31.59 4.20
C GLU A 393 25.26 -31.54 5.07
N GLN A 394 25.68 -32.70 5.55
CA GLN A 394 26.93 -32.86 6.28
C GLN A 394 27.98 -33.55 5.43
N THR A 395 29.24 -33.23 5.71
CA THR A 395 30.39 -33.94 5.16
C THR A 395 30.43 -35.38 5.66
N THR A 396 30.68 -36.32 4.77
CA THR A 396 30.71 -37.76 5.05
C THR A 396 31.83 -38.18 6.00
N LYS A 397 32.91 -37.40 6.08
CA LYS A 397 34.13 -37.79 6.82
C LYS A 397 34.14 -37.34 8.29
N HIS A 398 33.38 -36.30 8.66
CA HIS A 398 33.40 -35.72 10.01
C HIS A 398 32.03 -35.24 10.51
N TYR A 399 30.94 -35.49 9.78
CA TYR A 399 29.60 -34.96 10.11
C TYR A 399 29.59 -33.44 10.33
N LYS A 400 30.54 -32.72 9.70
CA LYS A 400 30.56 -31.24 9.71
C LYS A 400 29.57 -30.73 8.69
N GLU A 401 28.80 -29.72 9.08
CA GLU A 401 27.85 -29.05 8.20
C GLU A 401 28.57 -28.46 6.97
N LYS A 402 27.98 -28.66 5.80
CA LYS A 402 28.56 -28.25 4.52
C LYS A 402 27.90 -26.96 4.07
N LYS A 403 28.69 -25.88 3.93
CA LYS A 403 28.27 -24.59 3.35
C LYS A 403 27.07 -23.91 4.06
N LEU A 404 26.86 -24.20 5.34
CA LEU A 404 25.77 -23.61 6.14
C LEU A 404 25.77 -22.08 6.01
N ASP A 405 26.94 -21.47 6.21
CA ASP A 405 27.13 -20.01 6.21
C ASP A 405 26.83 -19.41 4.83
N THR A 406 27.24 -20.09 3.76
CA THR A 406 26.95 -19.67 2.38
C THR A 406 25.46 -19.80 2.05
N SER A 407 24.80 -20.89 2.48
CA SER A 407 23.37 -21.10 2.28
C SER A 407 22.53 -20.08 3.04
N LEU A 408 22.94 -19.76 4.27
CA LEU A 408 22.33 -18.71 5.09
C LEU A 408 22.53 -17.32 4.48
N ALA A 409 23.73 -16.99 4.01
CA ALA A 409 24.01 -15.72 3.35
C ALA A 409 23.20 -15.54 2.05
N ILE A 410 23.18 -16.55 1.18
CA ILE A 410 22.37 -16.53 -0.06
C ILE A 410 20.90 -16.36 0.28
N ARG A 411 20.39 -17.14 1.25
CA ARG A 411 18.97 -17.07 1.61
C ARG A 411 18.61 -15.74 2.25
N GLY A 412 19.49 -15.22 3.10
CA GLY A 412 19.36 -13.89 3.67
C GLY A 412 19.35 -12.79 2.59
N THR A 413 20.08 -12.96 1.49
CA THR A 413 19.97 -12.03 0.35
C THR A 413 18.64 -12.12 -0.40
N GLU A 414 18.03 -13.30 -0.52
CA GLU A 414 16.67 -13.44 -1.10
C GLU A 414 15.59 -12.77 -0.23
N ILE A 415 15.81 -12.64 1.09
CA ILE A 415 14.93 -11.85 1.97
C ILE A 415 14.94 -10.37 1.53
N PHE A 416 16.08 -9.87 1.04
CA PHE A 416 16.25 -8.46 0.68
C PHE A 416 15.55 -8.03 -0.61
N ASP A 417 15.05 -8.96 -1.43
CA ASP A 417 14.22 -8.63 -2.60
C ASP A 417 12.83 -8.10 -2.20
N ARG A 418 12.47 -8.24 -0.92
CA ARG A 418 11.26 -7.68 -0.33
C ARG A 418 11.50 -6.25 0.19
N LYS A 419 10.40 -5.55 0.50
CA LYS A 419 10.50 -4.27 1.20
C LYS A 419 11.13 -4.48 2.59
N PRO A 420 12.02 -3.56 3.03
CA PRO A 420 12.71 -3.69 4.31
C PRO A 420 11.76 -3.81 5.50
N GLY A 421 12.04 -4.78 6.38
CA GLY A 421 11.38 -4.99 7.65
C GLY A 421 12.42 -5.24 8.76
N ILE A 422 12.14 -6.18 9.65
CA ILE A 422 13.06 -6.60 10.70
C ILE A 422 13.63 -7.97 10.35
N LEU A 423 14.95 -8.12 10.32
CA LEU A 423 15.65 -9.40 10.21
C LEU A 423 16.15 -9.82 11.59
N ALA A 424 15.53 -10.83 12.17
CA ALA A 424 15.99 -11.47 13.40
C ALA A 424 16.88 -12.67 13.06
N ILE A 425 18.15 -12.60 13.44
CA ILE A 425 19.12 -13.68 13.26
C ILE A 425 19.39 -14.32 14.62
N VAL A 426 19.06 -15.60 14.75
CA VAL A 426 19.34 -16.39 15.93
C VAL A 426 20.63 -17.17 15.71
N ALA A 427 21.75 -16.48 15.94
CA ALA A 427 23.10 -17.02 15.88
C ALA A 427 24.06 -16.10 16.64
N GLY A 428 25.17 -16.66 17.13
CA GLY A 428 26.29 -15.90 17.71
C GLY A 428 27.56 -15.92 16.87
N ASP A 429 27.50 -16.38 15.61
CA ASP A 429 28.68 -16.52 14.75
C ASP A 429 28.99 -15.24 13.97
N SER A 430 30.27 -14.81 13.95
CA SER A 430 30.70 -13.63 13.19
C SER A 430 30.55 -13.80 11.68
N ASP A 431 30.45 -15.03 11.19
CA ASP A 431 30.29 -15.31 9.76
C ASP A 431 28.98 -14.73 9.16
N PHE A 432 28.02 -14.31 10.01
CA PHE A 432 26.81 -13.61 9.55
C PHE A 432 26.96 -12.10 9.40
N ILE A 433 28.10 -11.51 9.77
CA ILE A 433 28.34 -10.06 9.67
C ILE A 433 28.13 -9.51 8.25
N PRO A 434 28.62 -10.15 7.17
CA PRO A 434 28.34 -9.70 5.81
C PRO A 434 26.85 -9.64 5.48
N LEU A 435 26.05 -10.57 6.01
CA LEU A 435 24.60 -10.58 5.84
C LEU A 435 23.95 -9.43 6.63
N VAL A 436 24.40 -9.19 7.86
CA VAL A 436 23.94 -8.06 8.70
C VAL A 436 24.21 -6.73 8.03
N GLU A 437 25.44 -6.50 7.58
CA GLU A 437 25.78 -5.27 6.86
C GLU A 437 24.94 -5.09 5.59
N ALA A 438 24.76 -6.17 4.82
CA ALA A 438 23.96 -6.15 3.60
C ALA A 438 22.49 -5.79 3.88
N ALA A 439 21.93 -6.24 5.00
CA ALA A 439 20.59 -5.89 5.46
C ALA A 439 20.51 -4.41 5.84
N LEU A 440 21.42 -3.96 6.71
CA LEU A 440 21.49 -2.58 7.22
C LEU A 440 21.67 -1.57 6.08
N LYS A 441 22.56 -1.84 5.12
CA LYS A 441 22.78 -1.02 3.91
C LYS A 441 21.53 -0.92 3.02
N ARG A 442 20.61 -1.89 3.12
CA ARG A 442 19.33 -1.93 2.38
C ARG A 442 18.16 -1.40 3.20
N GLY A 443 18.41 -0.81 4.38
CA GLY A 443 17.38 -0.19 5.21
C GLY A 443 16.60 -1.17 6.09
N TRP A 444 17.07 -2.40 6.25
CA TRP A 444 16.49 -3.35 7.21
C TRP A 444 16.94 -3.01 8.63
N LYS A 445 16.07 -3.28 9.61
CA LYS A 445 16.49 -3.40 11.01
C LYS A 445 16.99 -4.82 11.24
N VAL A 446 18.08 -4.97 11.98
CA VAL A 446 18.63 -6.27 12.34
C VAL A 446 18.57 -6.48 13.85
N GLU A 447 18.15 -7.67 14.26
CA GLU A 447 18.15 -8.12 15.65
C GLU A 447 18.99 -9.39 15.74
N ILE A 448 20.07 -9.35 16.53
CA ILE A 448 20.91 -10.52 16.78
C ILE A 448 20.50 -11.13 18.11
N TRP A 449 20.15 -12.41 18.07
CA TRP A 449 19.75 -13.19 19.25
C TRP A 449 20.78 -14.29 19.49
N PHE A 450 21.49 -14.21 20.62
CA PHE A 450 22.63 -15.09 20.91
C PHE A 450 22.68 -15.50 22.39
N TRP A 451 23.42 -16.56 22.69
CA TRP A 451 23.69 -16.97 24.08
C TRP A 451 24.85 -16.17 24.67
N SER A 452 24.70 -15.66 25.89
CA SER A 452 25.76 -14.93 26.60
C SER A 452 27.02 -15.79 26.86
N SER A 453 26.86 -17.12 26.89
CA SER A 453 27.93 -18.10 27.07
C SER A 453 28.76 -18.34 25.80
N ALA A 454 28.31 -17.89 24.63
CA ALA A 454 29.18 -17.81 23.46
C ALA A 454 30.16 -16.67 23.74
N LEU A 455 31.43 -17.03 23.98
CA LEU A 455 32.54 -16.14 24.35
C LEU A 455 32.58 -14.87 23.50
N GLY A 456 31.96 -13.80 24.00
CA GLY A 456 31.90 -12.48 23.36
C GLY A 456 31.14 -12.48 22.03
N LEU A 457 30.15 -11.60 21.89
CA LEU A 457 29.89 -11.07 20.54
C LEU A 457 31.24 -10.59 19.99
N SER A 458 31.55 -10.94 18.74
CA SER A 458 32.75 -10.42 18.09
C SER A 458 32.78 -8.90 18.22
N GLU A 459 33.97 -8.31 18.37
CA GLU A 459 34.13 -6.86 18.43
C GLU A 459 33.45 -6.16 17.24
N GLU A 460 33.40 -6.84 16.10
CA GLU A 460 32.72 -6.39 14.89
C GLU A 460 31.19 -6.22 15.07
N TYR A 461 30.51 -7.10 15.80
CA TYR A 461 29.08 -6.89 16.13
C TYR A 461 28.87 -5.69 17.05
N VAL A 462 29.79 -5.49 17.99
CA VAL A 462 29.77 -4.32 18.87
C VAL A 462 30.05 -3.05 18.06
N GLU A 463 30.94 -3.10 17.08
CA GLU A 463 31.23 -1.97 16.18
C GLU A 463 30.04 -1.64 15.27
N LEU A 464 29.35 -2.65 14.74
CA LEU A 464 28.10 -2.46 14.00
C LEU A 464 27.02 -1.77 14.85
N SER A 465 26.94 -2.10 16.15
CA SER A 465 26.01 -1.43 17.05
C SER A 465 26.29 0.07 17.21
N LYS A 466 27.57 0.50 17.10
CA LYS A 466 27.94 1.92 17.13
C LYS A 466 27.61 2.61 15.81
N ASN A 467 27.85 1.93 14.68
CA ASN A 467 27.65 2.50 13.35
C ASN A 467 26.17 2.53 12.93
N PHE A 468 25.34 1.65 13.48
CA PHE A 468 23.93 1.47 13.11
C PHE A 468 22.98 1.41 14.32
N GLU A 469 23.30 2.16 15.38
CA GLU A 469 22.62 2.12 16.69
C GLU A 469 21.08 2.08 16.64
N LYS A 470 20.47 2.72 15.64
CA LYS A 470 18.99 2.82 15.49
C LYS A 470 18.36 1.65 14.73
N ASN A 471 19.14 0.96 13.91
CA ASN A 471 18.68 -0.13 13.04
C ASN A 471 19.29 -1.48 13.42
N TYR A 472 20.01 -1.55 14.54
CA TYR A 472 20.67 -2.75 15.01
C TYR A 472 20.40 -2.94 16.50
N SER A 473 20.01 -4.14 16.91
CA SER A 473 19.87 -4.47 18.33
C SER A 473 20.36 -5.88 18.63
N ILE A 474 20.82 -6.06 19.86
CA ILE A 474 21.39 -7.32 20.36
C ILE A 474 20.51 -7.77 21.53
N HIS A 475 20.12 -9.05 21.50
CA HIS A 475 19.26 -9.69 22.49
C HIS A 475 19.93 -10.95 23.00
N LYS A 476 19.83 -11.19 24.32
CA LYS A 476 20.39 -12.38 24.96
C LYS A 476 19.30 -13.44 25.09
N LEU A 477 19.57 -14.64 24.58
CA LEU A 477 18.68 -15.79 24.70
C LEU A 477 18.52 -16.24 26.17
N ASP A 478 19.49 -15.93 27.01
CA ASP A 478 19.48 -16.19 28.46
C ASP A 478 18.26 -15.57 29.16
N ASP A 479 17.77 -14.43 28.66
CA ASP A 479 16.67 -13.70 29.28
C ASP A 479 15.30 -14.37 29.04
N ILE A 480 15.17 -15.09 27.92
CA ILE A 480 13.94 -15.80 27.52
C ILE A 480 13.96 -17.26 27.97
N PHE A 481 15.13 -17.90 28.02
CA PHE A 481 15.32 -19.26 28.52
C PHE A 481 15.77 -19.25 30.00
N LYS A 482 14.89 -18.80 30.90
CA LYS A 482 15.12 -18.89 32.34
C LYS A 482 14.96 -20.33 32.85
N PRO A 483 15.75 -20.76 33.85
CA PRO A 483 15.61 -22.09 34.43
C PRO A 483 14.29 -22.19 35.21
N VAL A 484 13.60 -23.33 35.05
CA VAL A 484 12.31 -23.63 35.70
C VAL A 484 12.39 -23.58 37.24
N SER A 485 13.61 -23.63 37.82
CA SER A 485 13.85 -23.66 39.26
C SER A 485 13.62 -22.33 40.02
N ARG A 486 13.30 -21.21 39.34
CA ARG A 486 13.01 -19.92 40.02
C ARG A 486 11.56 -19.42 39.93
N ILE A 487 10.62 -20.24 39.44
CA ILE A 487 9.20 -19.86 39.37
C ILE A 487 8.43 -20.21 40.66
N ASN A 488 9.00 -21.04 41.55
CA ASN A 488 8.36 -21.46 42.82
C ASN A 488 8.93 -20.79 44.09
N GLN A 489 9.37 -19.53 43.99
CA GLN A 489 9.62 -18.68 45.17
C GLN A 489 8.91 -17.33 44.99
N ARG A 490 7.58 -17.36 45.05
CA ARG A 490 6.74 -16.22 45.41
C ARG A 490 5.62 -16.70 46.29
#